data_AF-G0VQX8-F1
#
_entry.id   AF-G0VQX8-F1
#
_cell.length_a   1.000
_cell.length_b   1.000
_cell.length_c   1.000
_cell.angle_alpha   90.00
_cell.angle_beta   90.00
_cell.angle_gamma   90.00
#
_symmetry.space_group_name_H-M   'P 1'
#
loop_
_entity.id
_entity.type
_entity.pdbx_description
1 polymer ?
#
loop_
_entity_poly.entity_id
_entity_poly.type
_entity_poly.pdbx_seq_one_letter_code
_entity_poly.pdbx_strand_id
1 'polypeptide(L)'
;MTAQEAESLLHRLLKRCKFEPSIAEVMEEWYAIVRENRRPQVFRPGPAQTVPQRHINRLKDTRQALLEGRPIEGLNLSKELIRFARSFFPEISLPVIERNRLEISNCMTDRQKDLERKDGYMTYMKLNKNGVITLYMSKIQ
;
A
#
# COMPACT_ATOMS: atom_id res chain seq x y z
N MET A 1 16.46 18.01 -12.57
CA MET A 1 16.86 18.32 -13.95
C MET A 1 18.32 17.98 -14.09
N THR A 2 18.64 16.97 -14.90
CA THR A 2 20.02 16.62 -15.25
C THR A 2 20.54 17.53 -16.37
N ALA A 3 21.85 17.59 -16.58
CA ALA A 3 22.45 18.39 -17.64
C ALA A 3 21.92 18.01 -19.04
N GLN A 4 21.72 16.71 -19.28
CA GLN A 4 21.17 16.19 -20.53
C GLN A 4 19.70 16.58 -20.73
N GLU A 5 18.91 16.62 -19.65
CA GLU A 5 17.51 17.07 -19.72
C GLU A 5 17.41 18.58 -19.97
N ALA A 6 18.33 19.37 -19.41
CA ALA A 6 18.40 20.81 -19.64
C ALA A 6 18.79 21.14 -21.10
N GLU A 7 19.75 20.41 -21.66
CA GLU A 7 20.16 20.54 -23.07
C GLU A 7 19.02 20.15 -24.02
N SER A 8 18.32 19.06 -23.74
CA SER A 8 17.13 18.63 -24.49
C SER A 8 16.01 19.67 -24.44
N LEU A 9 15.75 20.25 -23.27
CA LEU A 9 14.76 21.33 -23.10
C LEU A 9 15.12 22.54 -23.95
N LEU A 10 16.38 22.98 -23.90
CA LEU A 10 16.86 24.13 -24.66
C LEU A 10 16.73 23.91 -26.18
N HIS A 11 17.11 22.72 -26.67
CA HIS A 11 16.93 22.38 -28.08
C HIS A 11 15.46 22.37 -28.51
N ARG A 12 14.56 21.86 -27.68
CA ARG A 12 13.11 21.84 -27.98
C ARG A 12 12.53 23.25 -28.04
N LEU A 13 12.89 24.10 -27.09
CA LEU A 13 12.43 25.49 -27.05
C LEU A 13 12.95 26.29 -28.24
N LEU A 14 14.23 26.18 -28.58
CA LEU A 14 14.80 26.87 -29.75
C LEU A 14 14.20 26.41 -31.08
N LYS A 15 13.73 25.16 -31.16
CA LYS A 15 13.07 24.63 -32.37
C LYS A 15 11.61 25.09 -32.48
N ARG A 16 10.90 25.21 -31.35
CA ARG A 16 9.47 25.50 -31.30
C ARG A 16 9.17 27.00 -31.26
N CYS A 17 9.95 27.75 -30.48
CA CYS A 17 9.73 29.17 -30.24
C CYS A 17 10.61 30.01 -31.18
N LYS A 18 9.97 30.83 -32.01
CA LYS A 18 10.67 31.81 -32.89
C LYS A 18 11.13 33.06 -32.14
N PHE A 19 10.56 33.29 -30.97
CA PHE A 19 10.82 34.41 -30.08
C PHE A 19 11.17 33.89 -28.68
N GLU A 20 11.45 34.80 -27.75
CA GLU A 20 11.71 34.43 -26.36
C GLU A 20 10.53 33.64 -25.78
N PRO A 21 10.75 32.41 -25.28
CA PRO A 21 9.69 31.57 -24.77
C PRO A 21 9.13 32.13 -23.48
N SER A 22 7.81 32.09 -23.34
CA SER A 22 7.16 32.36 -22.07
C SER A 22 7.46 31.26 -21.04
N ILE A 23 7.36 31.59 -19.75
CA ILE A 23 7.52 30.62 -18.65
C ILE A 23 6.57 29.42 -18.83
N ALA A 24 5.37 29.65 -19.38
CA ALA A 24 4.40 28.59 -19.63
C ALA A 24 4.91 27.56 -20.67
N GLU A 25 5.52 28.03 -21.76
CA GLU A 25 6.09 27.16 -22.81
C GLU A 25 7.30 26.39 -22.30
N VAL A 26 8.15 27.03 -21.50
CA VAL A 26 9.29 26.38 -20.83
C VAL A 26 8.79 25.24 -19.93
N MET A 27 7.78 25.50 -19.12
CA MET A 27 7.22 24.50 -18.21
C MET A 27 6.52 23.36 -18.96
N GLU A 28 5.81 23.66 -20.06
CA GLU A 28 5.15 22.64 -20.88
C GLU A 28 6.14 21.63 -21.47
N GLU A 29 7.23 22.13 -22.08
CA GLU A 29 8.28 21.28 -22.65
C GLU A 29 9.03 20.49 -21.56
N TRP A 30 9.26 21.11 -20.40
CA TRP A 30 9.85 20.44 -19.26
C TRP A 30 9.01 19.24 -18.80
N TYR A 31 7.70 19.44 -18.64
CA TYR A 31 6.80 18.34 -18.27
C TYR A 31 6.71 17.26 -19.35
N ALA A 32 6.85 17.59 -20.63
CA ALA A 32 6.91 16.61 -21.70
C ALA A 32 8.16 15.72 -21.59
N ILE A 33 9.33 16.30 -21.32
CA ILE A 33 10.58 15.56 -21.09
C ILE A 33 10.43 14.63 -19.87
N VAL A 34 9.87 15.13 -18.77
CA VAL A 34 9.63 14.34 -17.56
C VAL A 34 8.68 13.16 -17.85
N ARG A 35 7.64 13.36 -18.66
CA ARG A 35 6.71 12.27 -19.05
C ARG A 35 7.39 11.23 -19.93
N GLU A 36 8.21 11.64 -20.88
CA GLU A 36 8.97 10.74 -21.75
C GLU A 36 10.01 9.92 -20.96
N ASN A 37 10.68 10.54 -19.99
CA ASN A 37 11.68 9.89 -19.15
C ASN A 37 11.06 9.00 -18.06
N ARG A 38 9.79 9.22 -17.71
CA ARG A 38 9.02 8.27 -16.90
C ARG A 38 8.68 7.04 -17.74
N ARG A 39 9.65 6.16 -17.92
CA ARG A 39 9.34 4.75 -18.19
C ARG A 39 8.48 4.27 -17.03
N PRO A 40 7.30 3.66 -17.26
CA PRO A 40 6.71 2.82 -16.24
C PRO A 40 7.82 1.84 -15.85
N GLN A 41 8.18 1.75 -14.57
CA GLN A 41 8.96 0.60 -14.14
C GLN A 41 8.13 -0.61 -14.55
N VAL A 42 8.54 -1.25 -15.64
CA VAL A 42 7.91 -2.48 -16.11
C VAL A 42 8.01 -3.40 -14.92
N PHE A 43 6.86 -3.79 -14.36
CA PHE A 43 6.80 -4.75 -13.28
C PHE A 43 7.62 -5.96 -13.73
N ARG A 44 8.80 -6.14 -13.13
CA ARG A 44 9.60 -7.33 -13.30
C ARG A 44 9.14 -8.27 -12.20
N PRO A 45 8.27 -9.26 -12.50
CA PRO A 45 8.02 -10.30 -11.51
C PRO A 45 9.37 -10.88 -11.12
N GLY A 46 9.64 -10.94 -9.80
CA GLY A 46 10.75 -11.74 -9.30
C GLY A 46 10.58 -13.21 -9.71
N PRO A 47 11.59 -14.07 -9.51
CA PRO A 47 11.45 -15.50 -9.78
C PRO A 47 10.18 -16.00 -9.07
N ALA A 48 9.31 -16.68 -9.84
CA ALA A 48 8.07 -17.21 -9.31
C ALA A 48 8.40 -18.15 -8.15
N GLN A 49 8.13 -17.71 -6.92
CA GLN A 49 8.25 -18.59 -5.78
C GLN A 49 7.16 -19.65 -5.92
N THR A 50 7.56 -20.90 -6.07
CA THR A 50 6.63 -22.02 -6.15
C THR A 50 5.96 -22.16 -4.79
N VAL A 51 4.73 -21.64 -4.68
CA VAL A 51 3.95 -21.77 -3.45
C VAL A 51 3.59 -23.26 -3.28
N PRO A 52 3.89 -23.87 -2.11
CA PRO A 52 3.55 -25.28 -1.88
C PRO A 52 2.05 -25.53 -2.13
N GLN A 53 1.71 -26.62 -2.83
CA GLN A 53 0.32 -26.96 -3.17
C GLN A 53 -0.59 -27.03 -1.92
N ARG A 54 -0.02 -27.43 -0.78
CA ARG A 54 -0.70 -27.43 0.52
C ARG A 54 -1.19 -26.04 0.94
N HIS A 55 -0.43 -24.98 0.67
CA HIS A 55 -0.85 -23.60 0.95
C HIS A 55 -1.96 -23.14 -0.01
N ILE A 56 -1.89 -23.54 -1.27
CA ILE A 56 -2.93 -23.25 -2.27
C ILE A 56 -4.25 -23.91 -1.85
N ASN A 57 -4.21 -25.17 -1.45
CA ASN A 57 -5.40 -25.90 -1.00
C ASN A 57 -5.98 -25.27 0.27
N ARG A 58 -5.14 -24.94 1.27
CA ARG A 58 -5.59 -24.20 2.45
C ARG A 58 -6.26 -22.87 2.10
N LEU A 59 -5.72 -22.11 1.15
CA LEU A 59 -6.34 -20.85 0.72
C LEU A 59 -7.70 -21.06 0.04
N LYS A 60 -7.85 -22.13 -0.76
CA LYS A 60 -9.13 -22.50 -1.36
C LYS A 60 -10.14 -22.92 -0.30
N ASP A 61 -9.72 -23.73 0.67
CA ASP A 61 -10.58 -24.21 1.76
C ASP A 61 -11.04 -23.05 2.65
N THR A 62 -10.13 -22.14 3.00
CA THR A 62 -10.44 -20.90 3.73
C THR A 62 -11.40 -20.01 2.96
N ARG A 63 -11.17 -19.82 1.65
CA ARG A 63 -12.07 -19.04 0.80
C ARG A 63 -13.46 -19.65 0.76
N GLN A 64 -13.56 -20.97 0.65
CA GLN A 64 -14.83 -21.68 0.62
C GLN A 64 -15.57 -21.55 1.96
N ALA A 65 -14.87 -21.73 3.08
CA ALA A 65 -15.43 -21.55 4.41
C ALA A 65 -15.94 -20.12 4.65
N LEU A 66 -15.25 -19.09 4.13
CA LEU A 66 -15.75 -17.70 4.17
C LEU A 66 -17.05 -17.51 3.38
N LEU A 67 -17.13 -18.10 2.17
CA LEU A 67 -18.35 -18.04 1.36
C LEU A 67 -19.53 -18.74 2.02
N GLU A 68 -19.26 -19.82 2.76
CA GLU A 68 -20.28 -20.64 3.42
C GLU A 68 -20.55 -20.20 4.88
N GLY A 69 -19.86 -19.18 5.38
CA GLY A 69 -19.97 -18.73 6.76
C GLY A 69 -19.51 -19.76 7.80
N ARG A 70 -18.70 -20.76 7.41
CA ARG A 70 -18.20 -21.79 8.31
C ARG A 70 -17.01 -21.26 9.14
N PRO A 71 -16.89 -21.65 10.42
CA PRO A 71 -15.71 -21.33 11.21
C PRO A 71 -14.47 -22.00 10.59
N ILE A 72 -13.36 -21.26 10.53
CA ILE A 72 -12.11 -21.71 9.92
C ILE A 72 -11.14 -22.11 11.03
N GLU A 73 -10.53 -23.30 10.93
CA GLU A 73 -9.52 -23.74 11.89
C GLU A 73 -8.29 -22.79 11.89
N GLY A 74 -7.83 -22.41 13.09
CA GLY A 74 -6.76 -21.42 13.27
C GLY A 74 -7.22 -19.96 13.30
N LEU A 75 -8.52 -19.70 13.12
CA LEU A 75 -9.15 -18.38 13.18
C LEU A 75 -9.96 -18.13 14.46
N ASN A 76 -9.70 -18.90 15.54
CA ASN A 76 -10.15 -18.48 16.86
C ASN A 76 -9.44 -17.18 17.24
N LEU A 77 -10.19 -16.20 17.76
CA LEU A 77 -9.65 -14.94 18.26
C LEU A 77 -8.48 -15.18 19.22
N SER A 78 -7.25 -14.94 18.75
CA SER A 78 -6.07 -15.16 19.59
C SER A 78 -6.03 -14.10 20.68
N LYS A 79 -5.53 -14.47 21.87
CA LYS A 79 -5.32 -13.51 22.98
C LYS A 79 -4.43 -12.33 22.54
N GLU A 80 -3.48 -12.61 21.66
CA GLU A 80 -2.60 -11.60 21.07
C GLU A 80 -3.37 -10.61 20.19
N LEU A 81 -4.26 -11.09 19.32
CA LEU A 81 -5.06 -10.25 18.44
C LEU A 81 -6.04 -9.38 19.24
N ILE A 82 -6.62 -9.91 20.32
CA ILE A 82 -7.46 -9.14 21.26
C ILE A 82 -6.63 -8.04 21.95
N ARG A 83 -5.45 -8.38 22.47
CA ARG A 83 -4.56 -7.42 23.14
C ARG A 83 -4.11 -6.32 22.18
N PHE A 84 -3.78 -6.69 20.94
CA PHE A 84 -3.39 -5.76 19.90
C PHE A 84 -4.55 -4.83 19.50
N ALA A 85 -5.77 -5.34 19.30
CA ALA A 85 -6.92 -4.48 19.03
C ALA A 85 -7.17 -3.46 20.16
N ARG A 86 -7.03 -3.92 21.42
CA ARG A 86 -7.23 -3.08 22.61
C ARG A 86 -6.13 -2.05 22.85
N SER A 87 -4.93 -2.21 22.28
CA SER A 87 -3.91 -1.15 22.36
C SER A 87 -4.27 0.08 21.53
N PHE A 88 -5.12 -0.07 20.52
CA PHE A 88 -5.66 1.04 19.72
C PHE A 88 -7.04 1.50 20.22
N PHE A 89 -7.88 0.55 20.65
CA PHE A 89 -9.26 0.79 21.05
C PHE A 89 -9.54 0.07 22.38
N PRO A 90 -9.24 0.67 23.55
CA PRO A 90 -9.30 -0.01 24.85
C PRO A 90 -10.64 -0.68 25.15
N GLU A 91 -11.75 -0.01 24.79
CA GLU A 91 -13.12 -0.44 25.07
C GLU A 91 -13.78 -1.25 23.94
N ILE A 92 -13.00 -1.70 22.94
CA ILE A 92 -13.56 -2.47 21.82
C ILE A 92 -14.11 -3.83 22.27
N SER A 93 -15.35 -4.12 21.89
CA SER A 93 -16.03 -5.36 22.28
C SER A 93 -15.56 -6.55 21.43
N LEU A 94 -15.56 -7.75 22.03
CA LEU A 94 -15.14 -8.98 21.34
C LEU A 94 -15.87 -9.23 20.00
N PRO A 95 -17.20 -9.00 19.88
CA PRO A 95 -17.88 -9.16 18.59
C PRO A 95 -17.37 -8.21 17.51
N VAL A 96 -16.99 -6.97 17.88
CA VAL A 96 -16.40 -6.01 16.93
C VAL A 96 -15.00 -6.44 16.54
N ILE A 97 -14.21 -6.99 17.47
CA ILE A 97 -12.89 -7.56 17.14
C ILE A 97 -13.04 -8.74 16.18
N GLU A 98 -13.98 -9.66 16.44
CA GLU A 98 -14.24 -10.82 15.56
C GLU A 98 -14.64 -10.36 14.16
N ARG A 99 -15.55 -9.37 14.06
CA ARG A 99 -16.01 -8.84 12.77
C ARG A 99 -14.89 -8.19 11.96
N ASN A 100 -13.90 -7.59 12.61
CA ASN A 100 -12.79 -6.88 11.97
C ASN A 100 -11.46 -7.65 12.09
N ARG A 101 -11.52 -8.96 12.32
CA ARG A 101 -10.33 -9.79 12.61
C ARG A 101 -9.28 -9.72 11.50
N LEU A 102 -9.71 -9.60 10.23
CA LEU A 102 -8.81 -9.56 9.08
C LEU A 102 -8.02 -8.25 9.06
N GLU A 103 -8.70 -7.12 9.25
CA GLU A 103 -8.10 -5.80 9.28
C GLU A 103 -7.11 -5.68 10.44
N ILE A 104 -7.47 -6.21 11.62
CA ILE A 104 -6.60 -6.21 12.80
C ILE A 104 -5.36 -7.08 12.55
N SER A 105 -5.54 -8.28 11.99
CA SER A 105 -4.43 -9.19 11.67
C SER A 105 -3.49 -8.59 10.61
N ASN A 106 -4.05 -7.96 9.58
CA ASN A 106 -3.28 -7.28 8.53
C ASN A 106 -2.48 -6.13 9.12
N CYS A 107 -3.09 -5.28 9.96
CA CYS A 107 -2.39 -4.20 10.65
C CYS A 107 -1.21 -4.73 11.49
N MET A 108 -1.40 -5.79 12.26
CA MET A 108 -0.33 -6.39 13.07
C MET A 108 0.85 -6.84 12.21
N THR A 109 0.57 -7.49 11.08
CA THR A 109 1.57 -8.00 10.14
C THR A 109 2.28 -6.87 9.40
N ASP A 110 1.54 -5.87 8.94
CA ASP A 110 2.10 -4.76 8.15
C ASP A 110 2.95 -3.85 9.02
N ARG A 111 2.55 -3.59 10.27
CA ARG A 111 3.38 -2.84 11.22
C ARG A 111 4.73 -3.51 11.49
N GLN A 112 4.78 -4.84 11.56
CA GLN A 112 6.04 -5.57 11.71
C GLN A 112 6.96 -5.33 10.50
N LYS A 113 6.40 -5.35 9.28
CA LYS A 113 7.15 -5.04 8.06
C LYS A 113 7.56 -3.57 7.98
N ASP A 114 6.71 -2.65 8.42
CA ASP A 114 6.98 -1.21 8.43
C ASP A 114 8.17 -0.89 9.36
N LEU A 115 8.23 -1.54 10.52
CA LEU A 115 9.38 -1.48 11.44
C LEU A 115 10.68 -1.99 10.79
N GLU A 116 10.60 -3.03 9.97
CA GLU A 116 11.76 -3.58 9.24
C GLU A 116 12.22 -2.65 8.12
N ARG A 117 11.30 -1.98 7.43
CA ARG A 117 11.59 -1.04 6.33
C ARG A 117 12.23 0.27 6.79
N LYS A 118 11.91 0.75 8.00
CA LYS A 118 12.42 2.02 8.58
C LYS A 118 12.22 3.23 7.66
N ASP A 119 11.14 3.26 6.90
CA ASP A 119 10.82 4.32 5.93
C ASP A 119 10.12 5.54 6.58
N GLY A 120 9.90 5.50 7.90
CA GLY A 120 9.28 6.58 8.67
C GLY A 120 7.75 6.59 8.59
N TYR A 121 7.13 5.58 7.97
CA TYR A 121 5.69 5.39 7.97
C TYR A 121 5.30 4.13 8.73
N MET A 122 4.06 4.10 9.20
CA MET A 122 3.53 2.99 9.96
C MET A 122 2.04 2.82 9.68
N THR A 123 1.61 1.57 9.59
CA THR A 123 0.20 1.22 9.45
C THR A 123 -0.55 1.35 10.79
N TYR A 124 -1.72 2.00 10.76
CA TYR A 124 -2.61 2.23 11.90
C TYR A 124 -4.04 1.83 11.57
N MET A 125 -4.86 1.74 12.62
CA MET A 125 -6.28 1.41 12.53
C MET A 125 -7.14 2.62 12.90
N LYS A 126 -8.26 2.76 12.20
CA LYS A 126 -9.33 3.70 12.56
C LYS A 126 -10.65 2.94 12.68
N LEU A 127 -11.30 3.03 13.83
CA LEU A 127 -12.63 2.49 14.05
C LEU A 127 -13.67 3.58 13.72
N ASN A 128 -14.66 3.25 12.89
CA ASN A 128 -15.76 4.15 12.60
C ASN A 128 -17.00 3.89 13.49
N LYS A 129 -18.00 4.77 13.41
CA LYS A 129 -19.25 4.68 14.20
C LYS A 129 -20.04 3.40 13.95
N ASN A 130 -19.85 2.76 12.80
CA ASN A 130 -20.53 1.51 12.42
C ASN A 130 -19.79 0.26 12.93
N GLY A 131 -18.71 0.43 13.69
CA GLY A 131 -17.87 -0.67 14.17
C GLY A 131 -17.03 -1.33 13.07
N VAL A 132 -16.71 -0.60 11.99
CA VAL A 132 -15.79 -1.06 10.93
C VAL A 132 -14.42 -0.45 11.18
N ILE A 133 -13.38 -1.29 11.11
CA ILE A 133 -11.98 -0.88 11.17
C ILE A 133 -11.48 -0.67 9.74
N THR A 134 -10.82 0.46 9.51
CA THR A 134 -10.11 0.75 8.27
C THR A 134 -8.63 0.97 8.56
N LEU A 135 -7.77 0.49 7.67
CA LEU A 135 -6.31 0.66 7.77
C LEU A 135 -5.87 1.93 7.04
N TYR A 136 -4.91 2.63 7.61
CA TYR A 136 -4.26 3.78 6.98
C TYR A 136 -2.80 3.86 7.38
N MET A 137 -1.97 4.48 6.55
CA MET A 137 -0.57 4.75 6.87
C MET A 137 -0.43 6.18 7.39
N SER A 138 0.42 6.36 8.40
CA SER A 138 0.79 7.68 8.91
C SER A 138 2.29 7.73 9.17
N LYS A 139 2.86 8.93 9.09
CA LYS A 139 4.25 9.16 9.47
C LYS A 139 4.42 8.89 10.97
N ILE A 140 5.50 8.19 11.33
CA ILE A 140 5.89 7.97 12.72
C ILE A 140 6.35 9.33 13.27
N GLN A 141 5.70 9.78 14.34
CA GLN A 141 6.09 11.00 15.07
C GLN A 141 7.31 10.75 15.95
#